data_AF-A0A9R0UVN0-F1
#
_entry.id   AF-A0A9R0UVN0-F1
#
_cell.length_a   1.000
_cell.length_b   1.000
_cell.length_c   1.000
_cell.angle_alpha   90.00
_cell.angle_beta   90.00
_cell.angle_gamma   90.00
#
_symmetry.space_group_name_H-M   'P 1'
#
loop_
_entity.id
_entity.type
_entity.pdbx_description
1 polymer ?
#
loop_
_entity_poly.entity_id
_entity_poly.type
_entity_poly.pdbx_seq_one_letter_code
_entity_poly.pdbx_strand_id
1 'polypeptide(L)'
;MGNCKSSSRARLGKAHVVPDSEWRMQDFGKTHVPDLEWRINDFSSLLETGAKSAKSDAFHCSGYNWYLQVSPMHKEIGSETPYVALCLKISQASMVPGHTVHVVFELSIYNHTKGMYCGCKDTYNFHFKNTYSKEQCLIPLQELLKSSAFLVDDSCVFGVEILKIDVSSPEKKAVVVQKKDTTVQNLFVQKKGFVKGTYTWNMNNFLELDLDHFVRSPTFEVGGHKWYAPVTS
;
A
#
# COMPACT_ATOMS: atom_id res chain seq x y z
N MET A 1 -0.36 -76.06 -1.70
CA MET A 1 -0.75 -75.43 -2.99
C MET A 1 -1.81 -74.39 -2.70
N GLY A 2 -1.60 -73.13 -3.10
CA GLY A 2 -2.66 -72.11 -3.19
C GLY A 2 -2.83 -71.13 -2.01
N ASN A 3 -1.79 -70.33 -1.72
CA ASN A 3 -1.98 -69.00 -1.09
C ASN A 3 -2.42 -68.02 -2.18
N CYS A 4 -3.43 -67.18 -1.92
CA CYS A 4 -3.33 -65.71 -1.98
C CYS A 4 -4.72 -65.06 -1.96
N LYS A 5 -4.94 -64.27 -0.91
CA LYS A 5 -6.09 -63.38 -0.71
C LYS A 5 -6.05 -62.27 -1.76
N SER A 6 -7.21 -61.99 -2.35
CA SER A 6 -7.45 -60.83 -3.20
C SER A 6 -7.22 -59.53 -2.41
N SER A 7 -6.14 -58.83 -2.73
CA SER A 7 -5.90 -57.45 -2.29
C SER A 7 -6.20 -56.52 -3.46
N SER A 8 -7.43 -56.04 -3.51
CA SER A 8 -7.85 -54.98 -4.45
C SER A 8 -7.40 -53.63 -3.88
N ARG A 9 -6.11 -53.31 -4.02
CA ARG A 9 -5.62 -51.95 -3.75
C ARG A 9 -5.80 -51.14 -5.02
N ALA A 10 -6.91 -50.42 -5.09
CA ALA A 10 -7.15 -49.42 -6.12
C ALA A 10 -5.97 -48.44 -6.13
N ARG A 11 -5.20 -48.45 -7.23
CA ARG A 11 -4.25 -47.38 -7.53
C ARG A 11 -5.08 -46.17 -7.88
N LEU A 12 -5.38 -45.34 -6.88
CA LEU A 12 -5.78 -43.97 -7.12
C LEU A 12 -4.54 -43.27 -7.70
N GLY A 13 -4.40 -43.34 -9.02
CA GLY A 13 -3.47 -42.48 -9.73
C GLY A 13 -3.86 -41.06 -9.37
N LYS A 14 -3.07 -40.41 -8.51
CA LYS A 14 -3.11 -38.95 -8.43
C LYS A 14 -2.73 -38.50 -9.82
N ALA A 15 -3.70 -38.00 -10.57
CA ALA A 15 -3.41 -37.09 -11.66
C ALA A 15 -2.60 -35.96 -11.02
N HIS A 16 -1.28 -36.02 -11.18
CA HIS A 16 -0.45 -34.86 -11.00
C HIS A 16 -0.81 -33.97 -12.19
N VAL A 17 -1.89 -33.22 -12.03
CA VAL A 17 -2.15 -32.04 -12.83
C VAL A 17 -1.02 -31.11 -12.44
N VAL A 18 0.08 -31.19 -13.19
CA VAL A 18 1.00 -30.06 -13.31
C VAL A 18 0.10 -28.95 -13.83
N PRO A 19 -0.15 -27.87 -13.06
CA PRO A 19 -0.75 -26.71 -13.68
C PRO A 19 0.26 -26.29 -14.74
N ASP A 20 -0.16 -26.33 -16.00
CA ASP A 20 0.54 -25.61 -17.06
C ASP A 20 0.70 -24.18 -16.53
N SER A 21 1.92 -23.86 -16.12
CA SER A 21 2.22 -22.59 -15.45
C SER A 21 2.49 -21.56 -16.53
N GLU A 22 1.47 -21.32 -17.37
CA GLU A 22 1.34 -20.05 -18.04
C GLU A 22 1.38 -18.99 -16.93
N TRP A 23 2.39 -18.14 -16.99
CA TRP A 23 2.65 -17.11 -16.00
C TRP A 23 1.37 -16.32 -15.74
N ARG A 24 1.13 -15.85 -14.51
CA ARG A 24 -0.02 -14.95 -14.23
C ARG A 24 0.19 -13.53 -14.78
N MET A 25 0.97 -13.42 -15.84
CA MET A 25 1.30 -12.16 -16.49
C MET A 25 0.50 -12.05 -17.78
N GLN A 26 -0.28 -10.98 -17.90
CA GLN A 26 -0.93 -10.57 -19.13
C GLN A 26 -0.17 -9.41 -19.75
N ASP A 27 -0.15 -9.33 -21.08
CA ASP A 27 0.43 -8.20 -21.80
C ASP A 27 -0.47 -6.96 -21.62
N PHE A 28 0.10 -5.81 -21.23
CA PHE A 28 -0.66 -4.57 -21.02
C PHE A 28 -0.75 -3.67 -22.28
N GLY A 29 -0.12 -4.08 -23.38
CA GLY A 29 -0.13 -3.34 -24.64
C GLY A 29 1.01 -2.31 -24.74
N LYS A 30 1.28 -1.83 -25.97
CA LYS A 30 2.45 -0.97 -26.26
C LYS A 30 2.30 0.47 -25.80
N THR A 31 1.08 0.93 -25.57
CA THR A 31 0.78 2.30 -25.13
C THR A 31 0.66 2.40 -23.62
N HIS A 32 0.84 1.30 -22.90
CA HIS A 32 0.85 1.27 -21.45
C HIS A 32 2.06 2.04 -20.90
N VAL A 33 1.81 2.97 -19.98
CA VAL A 33 2.84 3.77 -19.33
C VAL A 33 2.62 3.69 -17.82
N PRO A 34 3.53 3.07 -17.06
CA PRO A 34 3.38 2.96 -15.61
C PRO A 34 3.61 4.31 -14.92
N ASP A 35 2.99 4.50 -13.74
CA ASP A 35 3.26 5.65 -12.86
C ASP A 35 4.70 5.66 -12.34
N LEU A 36 5.30 4.47 -12.19
CA LEU A 36 6.71 4.28 -11.91
C LEU A 36 7.27 3.19 -12.84
N GLU A 37 8.30 3.54 -13.60
CA GLU A 37 9.26 2.61 -14.18
C GLU A 37 10.50 2.57 -13.29
N TRP A 38 10.89 1.38 -12.84
CA TRP A 38 12.07 1.17 -12.01
C TRP A 38 13.01 0.14 -12.62
N ARG A 39 14.16 0.62 -13.07
CA ARG A 39 15.26 -0.22 -13.55
C ARG A 39 16.17 -0.63 -12.39
N ILE A 40 16.41 -1.94 -12.27
CA ILE A 40 17.45 -2.51 -11.44
C ILE A 40 18.59 -2.95 -12.35
N ASN A 41 19.74 -2.28 -12.25
CA ASN A 41 20.99 -2.72 -12.88
C ASN A 41 21.69 -3.72 -11.97
N ASP A 42 22.59 -4.53 -12.55
CA ASP A 42 23.37 -5.55 -11.84
C ASP A 42 22.46 -6.49 -11.02
N PHE A 43 21.40 -7.00 -11.64
CA PHE A 43 20.40 -7.84 -10.98
C PHE A 43 21.02 -9.11 -10.37
N SER A 44 22.06 -9.66 -11.00
CA SER A 44 22.86 -10.75 -10.41
C SER A 44 23.43 -10.39 -9.04
N SER A 45 23.96 -9.17 -8.87
CA SER A 45 24.49 -8.68 -7.59
C SER A 45 23.41 -8.61 -6.51
N LEU A 46 22.18 -8.22 -6.86
CA LEU A 46 21.05 -8.22 -5.92
C LEU A 46 20.80 -9.64 -5.36
N LEU A 47 20.91 -10.68 -6.19
CA LEU A 47 20.78 -12.08 -5.75
C LEU A 47 21.95 -12.50 -4.86
N GLU A 48 23.18 -12.17 -5.25
CA GLU A 48 24.40 -12.55 -4.53
C GLU A 48 24.49 -11.94 -3.13
N THR A 49 23.97 -10.72 -2.95
CA THR A 49 23.94 -10.07 -1.64
C THR A 49 23.11 -10.83 -0.59
N GLY A 50 22.21 -11.73 -1.02
CA GLY A 50 21.26 -12.40 -0.14
C GLY A 50 20.18 -11.46 0.43
N ALA A 51 20.05 -10.24 -0.10
CA ALA A 51 19.01 -9.31 0.30
C ALA A 51 17.63 -9.93 0.05
N LYS A 52 16.78 -9.93 1.09
CA LYS A 52 15.42 -10.47 0.98
C LYS A 52 14.56 -9.69 -0.02
N SER A 53 14.83 -8.40 -0.16
CA SER A 53 14.12 -7.51 -1.07
C SER A 53 14.92 -6.23 -1.33
N ALA A 54 14.61 -5.56 -2.44
CA ALA A 54 15.03 -4.19 -2.76
C ALA A 54 13.80 -3.30 -2.91
N LYS A 55 13.93 -2.01 -2.60
CA LYS A 55 12.83 -1.04 -2.64
C LYS A 55 13.23 0.16 -3.51
N SER A 56 12.31 0.65 -4.32
CA SER A 56 12.47 1.87 -5.10
C SER A 56 12.56 3.11 -4.20
N ASP A 57 12.91 4.24 -4.81
CA ASP A 57 12.61 5.55 -4.25
C ASP A 57 11.11 5.81 -4.20
N ALA A 58 10.73 6.84 -3.45
CA ALA A 58 9.34 7.26 -3.37
C ALA A 58 8.87 7.83 -4.72
N PHE A 59 7.72 7.38 -5.21
CA PHE A 59 7.02 8.04 -6.31
C PHE A 59 5.68 8.58 -5.83
N HIS A 60 5.34 9.80 -6.26
CA HIS A 60 4.13 10.47 -5.84
C HIS A 60 3.03 10.22 -6.87
N CYS A 61 1.91 9.62 -6.45
CA CYS A 61 0.74 9.43 -7.30
C CYS A 61 -0.53 9.62 -6.47
N SER A 62 -1.46 10.42 -7.01
CA SER A 62 -2.80 10.63 -6.45
C SER A 62 -2.81 11.04 -4.97
N GLY A 63 -1.88 11.90 -4.56
CA GLY A 63 -1.81 12.44 -3.20
C GLY A 63 -1.07 11.57 -2.18
N TYR A 64 -0.54 10.42 -2.60
CA TYR A 64 0.20 9.49 -1.73
C TYR A 64 1.61 9.27 -2.24
N ASN A 65 2.51 8.95 -1.31
CA ASN A 65 3.87 8.53 -1.64
C ASN A 65 3.93 7.00 -1.62
N TRP A 66 4.31 6.42 -2.75
CA TRP A 66 4.34 4.98 -2.96
C TRP A 66 5.78 4.49 -3.15
N TYR A 67 5.98 3.19 -3.03
CA TYR A 67 7.23 2.50 -3.35
C TYR A 67 6.91 1.16 -4.01
N LEU A 68 7.74 0.76 -4.96
CA LEU A 68 7.76 -0.60 -5.46
C LEU A 68 8.83 -1.39 -4.71
N GLN A 69 8.51 -2.60 -4.25
CA GLN A 69 9.48 -3.54 -3.71
C GLN A 69 9.58 -4.76 -4.62
N VAL A 70 10.82 -5.21 -4.87
CA VAL A 70 11.16 -6.47 -5.53
C VAL A 70 11.70 -7.44 -4.49
N SER A 71 11.12 -8.64 -4.44
CA SER A 71 11.62 -9.78 -3.68
C SER A 71 12.11 -10.84 -4.68
N PRO A 72 13.43 -10.90 -4.96
CA PRO A 72 13.95 -11.63 -6.11
C PRO A 72 14.00 -13.15 -5.92
N MET A 73 13.89 -13.62 -4.67
CA MET A 73 13.90 -15.05 -4.32
C MET A 73 12.67 -15.43 -3.47
N HIS A 74 11.50 -14.87 -3.78
CA HIS A 74 10.27 -15.17 -3.05
C HIS A 74 9.87 -16.64 -3.22
N LYS A 75 9.50 -17.32 -2.12
CA LYS A 75 9.01 -18.70 -2.15
C LYS A 75 7.59 -18.74 -1.60
N GLU A 76 6.64 -19.10 -2.47
CA GLU A 76 5.29 -19.42 -2.01
C GLU A 76 5.30 -20.69 -1.17
N ILE A 77 4.38 -20.77 -0.20
CA ILE A 77 4.24 -21.95 0.66
C ILE A 77 3.86 -23.15 -0.22
N GLY A 78 4.71 -24.18 -0.19
CA GLY A 78 4.52 -25.40 -0.99
C GLY A 78 5.11 -25.33 -2.40
N SER A 79 5.73 -24.21 -2.80
CA SER A 79 6.53 -24.14 -4.03
C SER A 79 7.99 -24.48 -3.76
N GLU A 80 8.56 -25.38 -4.57
CA GLU A 80 10.01 -25.64 -4.57
C GLU A 80 10.78 -24.55 -5.33
N THR A 81 10.14 -23.93 -6.33
CA THR A 81 10.75 -22.93 -7.21
C THR A 81 10.58 -21.52 -6.66
N PRO A 82 11.66 -20.72 -6.54
CA PRO A 82 11.56 -19.31 -6.20
C PRO A 82 11.09 -18.47 -7.39
N TYR A 83 10.39 -17.39 -7.09
CA TYR A 83 9.86 -16.42 -8.04
C TYR A 83 10.46 -15.04 -7.76
N VAL A 84 10.52 -14.21 -8.80
CA VAL A 84 10.60 -12.77 -8.61
C VAL A 84 9.19 -12.26 -8.33
N ALA A 85 9.01 -11.70 -7.14
CA ALA A 85 7.73 -11.16 -6.69
C ALA A 85 7.82 -9.66 -6.46
N LEU A 86 6.72 -8.95 -6.75
CA LEU A 86 6.58 -7.52 -6.52
C LEU A 86 5.54 -7.24 -5.43
N CYS A 87 5.73 -6.16 -4.67
CA CYS A 87 4.66 -5.59 -3.85
C CYS A 87 4.66 -4.06 -3.90
N LEU A 88 3.46 -3.50 -3.85
CA LEU A 88 3.26 -2.06 -3.74
C LEU A 88 3.26 -1.67 -2.27
N LYS A 89 3.96 -0.58 -1.93
CA LYS A 89 3.97 -0.01 -0.59
C LYS A 89 3.51 1.43 -0.61
N ILE A 90 2.85 1.84 0.46
CA ILE A 90 2.47 3.23 0.70
C ILE A 90 3.28 3.78 1.87
N SER A 91 3.67 5.05 1.79
CA SER A 91 4.28 5.76 2.91
C SER A 91 3.25 5.99 4.00
N GLN A 92 3.51 5.43 5.18
CA GLN A 92 2.66 5.63 6.36
C GLN A 92 2.49 7.12 6.70
N ALA A 93 3.50 7.96 6.42
CA ALA A 93 3.45 9.40 6.66
C ALA A 93 2.42 10.13 5.78
N SER A 94 2.02 9.53 4.66
CA SER A 94 0.96 10.06 3.79
C SER A 94 -0.44 9.52 4.14
N MET A 95 -0.56 8.73 5.22
CA MET A 95 -1.82 8.09 5.60
C MET A 95 -2.47 8.76 6.81
N VAL A 96 -3.81 8.81 6.81
CA VAL A 96 -4.59 9.24 7.96
C VAL A 96 -4.96 8.02 8.81
N PRO A 97 -4.66 8.01 10.13
CA PRO A 97 -5.08 6.95 11.02
C PRO A 97 -6.59 6.70 10.97
N GLY A 98 -6.98 5.43 10.89
CA GLY A 98 -8.38 5.01 10.78
C GLY A 98 -8.90 4.92 9.35
N HIS A 99 -8.34 5.66 8.39
CA HIS A 99 -8.74 5.55 6.99
C HIS A 99 -8.20 4.26 6.35
N THR A 100 -8.96 3.74 5.40
CA THR A 100 -8.55 2.67 4.49
C THR A 100 -8.48 3.24 3.08
N VAL A 101 -7.33 3.05 2.43
CA VAL A 101 -7.07 3.41 1.05
C VAL A 101 -7.18 2.13 0.22
N HIS A 102 -8.31 1.98 -0.47
CA HIS A 102 -8.57 0.88 -1.39
C HIS A 102 -7.96 1.22 -2.76
N VAL A 103 -7.04 0.38 -3.22
CA VAL A 103 -6.24 0.66 -4.42
C VAL A 103 -6.39 -0.49 -5.40
N VAL A 104 -6.64 -0.16 -6.67
CA VAL A 104 -6.51 -1.08 -7.80
C VAL A 104 -5.26 -0.68 -8.56
N PHE A 105 -4.34 -1.62 -8.78
CA PHE A 105 -3.04 -1.34 -9.38
C PHE A 105 -2.54 -2.50 -10.23
N GLU A 106 -1.57 -2.23 -11.08
CA GLU A 106 -0.89 -3.20 -11.92
C GLU A 106 0.59 -3.27 -11.56
N LEU A 107 1.13 -4.49 -11.47
CA LEU A 107 2.53 -4.77 -11.22
C LEU A 107 3.11 -5.47 -12.45
N SER A 108 4.21 -4.98 -13.00
CA SER A 108 4.74 -5.47 -14.28
C SER A 108 6.25 -5.59 -14.35
N ILE A 109 6.69 -6.33 -15.36
CA ILE A 109 8.06 -6.36 -15.87
C ILE A 109 8.03 -5.99 -17.36
N TYR A 110 9.03 -5.25 -17.82
CA TYR A 110 9.15 -4.85 -19.21
C TYR A 110 9.73 -5.97 -20.06
N ASN A 111 9.05 -6.31 -21.16
CA ASN A 111 9.55 -7.22 -22.19
C ASN A 111 10.22 -6.42 -23.31
N HIS A 112 11.54 -6.43 -23.35
CA HIS A 112 12.36 -5.72 -24.33
C HIS A 112 12.15 -6.23 -25.77
N THR A 113 11.89 -7.53 -25.95
CA THR A 113 11.65 -8.12 -27.27
C THR A 113 10.32 -7.68 -27.86
N LYS A 114 9.26 -7.62 -27.03
CA LYS A 114 7.92 -7.17 -27.45
C LYS A 114 7.77 -5.65 -27.43
N GLY A 115 8.61 -4.95 -26.67
CA GLY A 115 8.53 -3.52 -26.44
C GLY A 115 7.30 -3.11 -25.63
N MET A 116 6.94 -3.88 -24.60
CA MET A 116 5.76 -3.64 -23.76
C MET A 116 5.89 -4.27 -22.37
N TYR A 117 5.06 -3.81 -21.43
CA TYR A 117 4.93 -4.43 -20.12
C TYR A 117 4.02 -5.66 -20.15
N CYS A 118 4.37 -6.65 -19.34
CA CYS A 118 3.47 -7.73 -18.96
C CYS A 118 3.48 -7.90 -17.44
N GLY A 119 2.34 -8.24 -16.86
CA GLY A 119 2.18 -8.20 -15.42
C GLY A 119 0.82 -8.67 -14.94
N CYS A 120 0.52 -8.41 -13.67
CA CYS A 120 -0.76 -8.76 -13.08
C CYS A 120 -1.44 -7.52 -12.50
N LYS A 121 -2.77 -7.57 -12.47
CA LYS A 121 -3.61 -6.60 -11.79
C LYS A 121 -4.00 -7.13 -10.43
N ASP A 122 -3.94 -6.28 -9.42
CA ASP A 122 -4.31 -6.62 -8.05
C ASP A 122 -5.13 -5.50 -7.39
N THR A 123 -5.74 -5.81 -6.26
CA THR A 123 -6.51 -4.86 -5.46
C THR A 123 -6.18 -5.05 -3.99
N TYR A 124 -5.89 -3.96 -3.29
CA TYR A 124 -5.47 -4.02 -1.90
C TYR A 124 -5.99 -2.87 -1.05
N ASN A 125 -6.27 -3.19 0.22
CA ASN A 125 -6.68 -2.23 1.24
C ASN A 125 -5.49 -1.85 2.11
N PHE A 126 -4.95 -0.66 1.88
CA PHE A 126 -3.91 -0.10 2.71
C PHE A 126 -4.54 0.66 3.88
N HIS A 127 -4.01 0.48 5.08
CA HIS A 127 -4.38 1.28 6.24
C HIS A 127 -3.15 1.53 7.11
N PHE A 128 -3.27 2.38 8.12
CA PHE A 128 -2.12 2.84 8.91
C PHE A 128 -1.25 1.71 9.52
N LYS A 129 -1.81 0.52 9.74
CA LYS A 129 -1.11 -0.67 10.26
C LYS A 129 -0.68 -1.67 9.18
N ASN A 130 -1.07 -1.44 7.93
CA ASN A 130 -0.84 -2.34 6.80
C ASN A 130 -0.51 -1.52 5.55
N THR A 131 0.78 -1.29 5.35
CA THR A 131 1.30 -0.31 4.39
C THR A 131 1.94 -0.97 3.17
N TYR A 132 1.71 -2.26 2.95
CA TYR A 132 2.24 -3.03 1.83
C TYR A 132 1.21 -4.05 1.34
N SER A 133 1.13 -4.24 0.04
CA SER A 133 0.27 -5.25 -0.57
C SER A 133 0.81 -6.66 -0.33
N LYS A 134 0.01 -7.67 -0.67
CA LYS A 134 0.54 -9.02 -0.85
C LYS A 134 1.63 -9.02 -1.92
N GLU A 135 2.65 -9.86 -1.74
CA GLU A 135 3.64 -10.13 -2.79
C GLU A 135 2.99 -10.93 -3.92
N GLN A 136 3.14 -10.44 -5.15
CA GLN A 136 2.63 -11.06 -6.37
C GLN A 136 3.79 -11.66 -7.15
N CYS A 137 3.79 -12.99 -7.32
CA CYS A 137 4.77 -13.71 -8.13
C CYS A 137 4.55 -13.42 -9.61
N LEU A 138 5.55 -12.85 -10.28
CA LEU A 138 5.48 -12.55 -11.71
C LEU A 138 6.06 -13.69 -12.55
N ILE A 139 7.33 -13.99 -12.35
CA ILE A 139 8.11 -14.91 -13.18
C ILE A 139 8.97 -15.82 -12.30
N PRO A 140 9.06 -17.14 -12.58
CA PRO A 140 10.02 -18.00 -11.91
C PRO A 140 11.44 -17.44 -12.08
N LEU A 141 12.23 -17.41 -11.01
CA LEU A 141 13.56 -16.81 -11.05
C LEU A 141 14.45 -17.44 -12.13
N GLN A 142 14.39 -18.77 -12.28
CA GLN A 142 15.17 -19.48 -13.30
C GLN A 142 14.79 -19.12 -14.74
N GLU A 143 13.52 -18.78 -14.98
CA GLU A 143 13.05 -18.35 -16.30
C GLU A 143 13.50 -16.92 -16.59
N LEU A 144 13.43 -16.03 -15.60
CA LEU A 144 13.95 -14.67 -15.72
C LEU A 144 15.45 -14.66 -16.07
N LEU A 145 16.25 -15.44 -15.36
CA LEU A 145 17.71 -15.50 -15.55
C LEU A 145 18.13 -16.03 -16.93
N LYS A 146 17.24 -16.76 -17.63
CA LYS A 146 17.48 -17.26 -18.99
C LYS A 146 16.86 -16.38 -20.07
N SER A 147 16.03 -15.42 -19.70
CA SER A 147 15.23 -14.65 -20.65
C SER A 147 15.93 -13.36 -21.06
N SER A 148 16.45 -13.34 -22.30
CA SER A 148 16.95 -12.11 -22.93
C SER A 148 15.83 -11.09 -23.24
N ALA A 149 14.56 -11.47 -23.09
CA ALA A 149 13.44 -10.56 -23.24
C ALA A 149 13.22 -9.71 -21.98
N PHE A 150 13.59 -10.20 -20.80
CA PHE A 150 13.31 -9.57 -19.51
C PHE A 150 14.57 -9.12 -18.76
N LEU A 151 15.69 -9.82 -18.96
CA LEU A 151 17.00 -9.51 -18.39
C LEU A 151 17.95 -9.13 -19.54
N VAL A 152 18.21 -7.83 -19.68
CA VAL A 152 19.09 -7.26 -20.72
C VAL A 152 20.25 -6.55 -20.05
N ASP A 153 21.48 -6.88 -20.41
CA ASP A 153 22.70 -6.32 -19.79
C ASP A 153 22.66 -6.41 -18.25
N ASP A 154 22.29 -7.59 -17.74
CA ASP A 154 22.06 -7.88 -16.32
C ASP A 154 21.09 -6.90 -15.63
N SER A 155 20.17 -6.31 -16.39
CA SER A 155 19.22 -5.32 -15.90
C SER A 155 17.78 -5.76 -16.13
N CYS A 156 16.94 -5.55 -15.13
CA CYS A 156 15.50 -5.76 -15.19
C CYS A 156 14.78 -4.41 -15.07
N VAL A 157 13.66 -4.25 -15.77
CA VAL A 157 12.81 -3.05 -15.65
C VAL A 157 11.44 -3.47 -15.13
N PHE A 158 11.08 -2.98 -13.95
CA PHE A 158 9.79 -3.23 -13.31
C PHE A 158 8.89 -2.00 -13.40
N GLY A 159 7.58 -2.22 -13.38
CA GLY A 159 6.58 -1.17 -13.48
C GLY A 159 5.50 -1.29 -12.41
N VAL A 160 4.94 -0.16 -12.02
CA VAL A 160 3.66 -0.10 -11.31
C VAL A 160 2.78 1.03 -11.84
N GLU A 161 1.50 0.72 -12.05
CA GLU A 161 0.47 1.69 -12.41
C GLU A 161 -0.65 1.66 -11.38
N ILE A 162 -1.05 2.83 -10.88
CA ILE A 162 -2.17 3.00 -9.96
C ILE A 162 -3.42 3.35 -10.77
N LEU A 163 -4.27 2.35 -10.99
CA LEU A 163 -5.46 2.50 -11.82
C LEU A 163 -6.60 3.22 -11.11
N LYS A 164 -6.75 3.01 -9.79
CA LYS A 164 -7.85 3.58 -9.01
C LYS A 164 -7.46 3.67 -7.54
N ILE A 165 -7.88 4.76 -6.89
CA ILE A 165 -7.84 4.93 -5.44
C ILE A 165 -9.23 5.35 -4.94
N ASP A 166 -9.76 4.61 -3.98
CA ASP A 166 -10.93 4.97 -3.19
C ASP A 166 -10.54 5.05 -1.71
N VAL A 167 -10.91 6.12 -1.02
CA VAL A 167 -10.61 6.28 0.42
C VAL A 167 -11.89 6.13 1.22
N SER A 168 -11.88 5.23 2.20
CA SER A 168 -12.95 5.12 3.19
C SER A 168 -12.45 5.52 4.57
N SER A 169 -13.22 6.35 5.26
CA SER A 169 -13.05 6.60 6.70
C SER A 169 -13.87 5.59 7.48
N PRO A 170 -13.52 5.28 8.76
CA PRO A 170 -14.44 4.57 9.62
C PRO A 170 -15.75 5.36 9.65
N GLU A 171 -16.88 4.70 9.43
CA GLU A 171 -18.16 5.27 9.83
C GLU A 171 -18.01 5.68 11.30
N LYS A 172 -18.44 6.90 11.64
CA LYS A 172 -18.61 7.28 13.04
C LYS A 172 -19.70 6.39 13.62
N LYS A 173 -19.33 5.19 14.07
CA LYS A 173 -20.15 4.49 15.06
C LYS A 173 -20.22 5.46 16.23
N ALA A 174 -21.42 5.95 16.52
CA ALA A 174 -21.72 6.66 17.74
C ALA A 174 -21.48 5.71 18.92
N VAL A 175 -20.21 5.50 19.26
CA VAL A 175 -19.83 4.96 20.53
C VAL A 175 -19.91 6.15 21.46
N VAL A 176 -20.85 6.11 22.39
CA VAL A 176 -20.83 6.95 23.58
C VAL A 176 -19.57 6.55 24.36
N VAL A 177 -18.43 7.07 23.94
CA VAL A 177 -17.20 7.07 24.72
C VAL A 177 -17.32 8.30 25.59
N GLN A 178 -17.40 8.11 26.90
CA GLN A 178 -17.15 9.19 27.85
C GLN A 178 -15.76 9.76 27.53
N LYS A 179 -15.72 10.94 26.92
CA LYS A 179 -14.49 11.65 26.51
C LYS A 179 -13.56 11.71 27.73
N LYS A 180 -12.38 11.10 27.60
CA LYS A 180 -11.24 11.38 28.48
C LYS A 180 -10.54 12.61 27.92
N ASP A 181 -10.27 13.59 28.76
CA ASP A 181 -9.86 14.94 28.37
C ASP A 181 -8.64 14.98 27.44
N THR A 182 -8.76 15.71 26.33
CA THR A 182 -7.65 16.09 25.47
C THR A 182 -6.81 17.14 26.18
N THR A 183 -5.55 16.82 26.48
CA THR A 183 -4.59 17.82 26.96
C THR A 183 -4.00 18.56 25.75
N VAL A 184 -4.33 19.84 25.60
CA VAL A 184 -3.71 20.74 24.62
C VAL A 184 -2.54 21.45 25.28
N GLN A 185 -1.33 21.32 24.72
CA GLN A 185 -0.19 22.16 25.08
C GLN A 185 0.14 23.08 23.91
N ASN A 186 0.05 24.38 24.15
CA ASN A 186 0.46 25.41 23.20
C ASN A 186 1.71 26.11 23.75
N LEU A 187 2.74 26.26 22.91
CA LEU A 187 3.92 27.06 23.20
C LEU A 187 3.82 28.41 22.46
N PHE A 188 3.78 29.50 23.21
CA PHE A 188 3.78 30.85 22.65
C PHE A 188 5.07 31.57 23.06
N VAL A 189 5.87 31.96 22.07
CA VAL A 189 7.11 32.72 22.29
C VAL A 189 6.92 34.14 21.76
N GLN A 190 6.68 35.11 22.65
CA GLN A 190 6.90 36.54 22.37
C GLN A 190 7.33 37.32 23.62
N LYS A 191 8.07 38.41 23.38
CA LYS A 191 9.03 39.04 24.31
C LYS A 191 8.45 40.18 25.19
N LYS A 192 7.15 40.47 25.16
CA LYS A 192 6.54 41.52 26.01
C LYS A 192 5.13 41.14 26.48
N GLY A 193 4.99 41.03 27.81
CA GLY A 193 3.75 41.14 28.61
C GLY A 193 2.54 40.33 28.14
N PHE A 194 2.27 39.19 28.78
CA PHE A 194 0.99 38.50 28.62
C PHE A 194 -0.16 39.37 29.11
N VAL A 195 -1.11 39.69 28.24
CA VAL A 195 -2.44 40.18 28.65
C VAL A 195 -3.23 38.96 29.10
N LYS A 196 -3.34 38.77 30.41
CA LYS A 196 -4.15 37.68 30.99
C LYS A 196 -5.59 38.16 31.14
N GLY A 197 -6.52 37.45 30.52
CA GLY A 197 -7.96 37.68 30.65
C GLY A 197 -8.71 36.36 30.54
N THR A 198 -9.83 36.26 31.25
CA THR A 198 -10.75 35.12 31.15
C THR A 198 -11.99 35.59 30.40
N TYR A 199 -12.30 34.95 29.27
CA TYR A 199 -13.55 35.13 28.57
C TYR A 199 -14.45 33.92 28.82
N THR A 200 -15.63 34.15 29.39
CA THR A 200 -16.64 33.11 29.63
C THR A 200 -17.81 33.36 28.70
N TRP A 201 -18.16 32.34 27.92
CA TRP A 201 -19.31 32.35 27.04
C TRP A 201 -20.15 31.10 27.30
N ASN A 202 -21.44 31.30 27.54
CA ASN A 202 -22.41 30.22 27.70
C ASN A 202 -23.02 29.88 26.33
N MET A 203 -22.84 28.63 25.90
CA MET A 203 -23.40 28.12 24.66
C MET A 203 -24.60 27.23 24.97
N ASN A 204 -25.79 27.67 24.56
CA ASN A 204 -27.04 27.01 24.93
C ASN A 204 -27.42 25.83 24.01
N ASN A 205 -26.82 25.73 22.83
CA ASN A 205 -27.17 24.73 21.80
C ASN A 205 -26.01 23.75 21.50
N PHE A 206 -25.20 23.40 22.50
CA PHE A 206 -24.05 22.49 22.32
C PHE A 206 -24.45 21.14 21.68
N LEU A 207 -25.67 20.65 21.95
CA LEU A 207 -26.18 19.37 21.47
C LEU A 207 -26.61 19.40 19.98
N GLU A 208 -26.71 20.58 19.37
CA GLU A 208 -27.16 20.76 17.98
C GLU A 208 -25.99 20.98 17.00
N LEU A 209 -24.75 20.86 17.49
CA LEU A 209 -23.54 20.96 16.66
C LEU A 209 -23.42 19.73 15.75
N ASP A 210 -23.81 19.88 14.48
CA ASP A 210 -23.47 18.90 13.44
C ASP A 210 -21.99 19.03 13.03
N LEU A 211 -21.53 18.09 12.20
CA LEU A 211 -20.12 17.99 11.83
C LEU A 211 -19.64 19.00 10.79
N ASP A 212 -20.57 19.70 10.15
CA ASP A 212 -20.27 20.67 9.10
C ASP A 212 -20.34 22.12 9.60
N HIS A 213 -20.83 22.36 10.83
CA HIS A 213 -20.95 23.69 11.41
C HIS A 213 -20.11 23.87 12.68
N PHE A 214 -19.11 24.76 12.63
CA PHE A 214 -18.50 25.29 13.86
C PHE A 214 -19.34 26.46 14.38
N VAL A 215 -19.53 26.55 15.70
CA VAL A 215 -20.15 27.73 16.33
C VAL A 215 -19.05 28.65 16.83
N ARG A 216 -19.16 29.93 16.47
CA ARG A 216 -18.26 30.97 16.95
C ARG A 216 -18.86 31.62 18.19
N SER A 217 -18.04 31.87 19.21
CA SER A 217 -18.41 32.79 20.27
C SER A 217 -18.72 34.18 19.67
N PRO A 218 -19.47 35.03 20.39
CA PRO A 218 -19.45 36.46 20.12
C PRO A 218 -18.01 36.97 20.03
N THR A 219 -17.78 37.93 19.14
CA THR A 219 -16.47 38.56 19.01
C THR A 219 -16.16 39.36 20.28
N PHE A 220 -14.96 39.21 20.82
CA PHE A 220 -14.48 39.91 22.01
C PHE A 220 -13.09 40.53 21.75
N GLU A 221 -12.74 41.58 22.47
CA GLU A 221 -11.50 42.33 22.23
C GLU A 221 -10.48 42.08 23.35
N VAL A 222 -9.28 41.62 22.99
CA VAL A 222 -8.15 41.42 23.91
C VAL A 222 -6.86 41.82 23.21
N GLY A 223 -6.05 42.64 23.89
CA GLY A 223 -4.78 43.11 23.36
C GLY A 223 -4.92 44.00 22.12
N GLY A 224 -6.05 44.71 21.96
CA GLY A 224 -6.34 45.56 20.79
C GLY A 224 -6.76 44.80 19.53
N HIS A 225 -6.99 43.48 19.65
CA HIS A 225 -7.44 42.64 18.56
C HIS A 225 -8.82 42.05 18.87
N LYS A 226 -9.64 41.91 17.82
CA LYS A 226 -10.93 41.24 17.88
C LYS A 226 -10.76 39.74 17.64
N TRP A 227 -11.22 38.95 18.61
CA TRP A 227 -11.11 37.50 18.65
C TRP A 227 -12.50 36.87 18.66
N TYR A 228 -12.60 35.63 18.20
CA TYR A 228 -13.71 34.75 18.52
C TYR A 228 -13.13 33.36 18.82
N ALA A 229 -13.78 32.62 19.71
CA ALA A 229 -13.43 31.24 19.99
C ALA A 229 -14.34 30.31 19.15
N PRO A 230 -13.79 29.50 18.24
CA PRO A 230 -14.57 28.47 17.55
C PRO A 230 -14.73 27.24 18.45
N VAL A 231 -15.92 26.65 18.45
CA VAL A 231 -16.21 25.34 19.05
C VAL A 231 -16.68 24.39 17.96
N THR A 232 -16.06 23.22 17.90
CA THR A 232 -16.42 22.09 17.05
C THR A 232 -16.72 20.87 17.93
N SER A 233 -17.64 20.01 17.47
CA SER A 233 -18.02 18.72 18.08
C SER A 233 -16.83 17.78 18.34
#